data_AF-A0A8B9HT22-F1
#
_entry.id   AF-A0A8B9HT22-F1
#
_cell.length_a   1.000
_cell.length_b   1.000
_cell.length_c   1.000
_cell.angle_alpha   90.00
_cell.angle_beta   90.00
_cell.angle_gamma   90.00
#
_symmetry.space_group_name_H-M   'P 1'
#
loop_
_entity.id
_entity.type
_entity.pdbx_description
1 polymer ?
#
loop_
_entity_poly.entity_id
_entity_poly.type
_entity_poly.pdbx_seq_one_letter_code
_entity_poly.pdbx_strand_id
1 'polypeptide(L)'
;MSFKCVQNALRVSIPSNRQPNKQSGQRPATRVARLLQRNSDKTNPLGKTCFKSDSDSDSEDKHKKAACVPSCGLNTYCNPETQDLIRLHLHVLSAWLRRNVETCVLAPRFDPTTVPDRELPVAPSAGLATAGFRSAKYSPREWQENNSATLQRALTDQQHAQRVLRASRALSAEAAAGTQDAQSRGTLLLGARLQDVHSRRTELQRGAERLQAETELLQDHKRRLEKALLTTDLPLTISTDNLTCRENRFGPDLVQDPVEEELLKV
;
A
#
# COMPACT_ATOMS: atom_id res chain seq x y z
N MET A 1 42.90 -1.50 33.15
CA MET A 1 43.07 -1.83 31.73
C MET A 1 42.27 -0.80 30.94
N SER A 2 42.74 0.43 30.69
CA SER A 2 43.69 0.87 29.62
C SER A 2 43.26 0.29 28.26
N PHE A 3 42.82 1.03 27.24
CA PHE A 3 43.36 2.27 26.66
C PHE A 3 42.31 3.08 25.86
N LYS A 4 42.50 4.40 25.84
CA LYS A 4 41.97 5.37 24.86
C LYS A 4 42.81 5.36 23.56
N CYS A 5 42.30 6.09 22.55
CA CYS A 5 43.00 6.67 21.38
C CYS A 5 43.09 5.71 20.16
N VAL A 6 42.87 6.12 18.91
CA VAL A 6 43.40 7.32 18.22
C VAL A 6 42.48 7.74 17.04
N GLN A 7 42.24 9.05 16.93
CA GLN A 7 41.90 9.78 15.69
C GLN A 7 43.17 10.04 14.87
N ASN A 8 43.11 9.94 13.54
CA ASN A 8 43.74 10.88 12.57
C ASN A 8 43.41 10.39 11.14
N ALA A 9 42.77 11.19 10.26
CA ALA A 9 43.23 12.42 9.61
C ALA A 9 44.27 12.14 8.49
N LEU A 10 43.81 12.24 7.24
CA LEU A 10 44.66 12.47 6.06
C LEU A 10 44.07 13.64 5.27
N ARG A 11 44.72 14.78 5.43
CA ARG A 11 44.69 16.01 4.61
C ARG A 11 45.93 15.97 3.73
N VAL A 12 45.79 16.07 2.41
CA VAL A 12 46.79 16.56 1.42
C VAL A 12 45.99 16.83 0.15
N SER A 13 46.16 17.85 -0.70
CA SER A 13 46.69 19.21 -0.64
C SER A 13 46.14 19.91 -1.89
N ILE A 14 45.82 21.19 -1.77
CA ILE A 14 45.51 22.10 -2.88
C ILE A 14 46.83 22.45 -3.61
N PRO A 15 46.78 22.83 -4.90
CA PRO A 15 47.50 24.04 -5.27
C PRO A 15 46.58 25.11 -5.87
N SER A 16 46.82 26.30 -5.34
CA SER A 16 46.33 27.61 -5.71
C SER A 16 46.89 28.02 -7.08
N ASN A 17 46.13 28.78 -7.89
CA ASN A 17 46.49 30.16 -8.27
C ASN A 17 45.67 30.66 -9.50
N ARG A 18 44.77 31.63 -9.28
CA ARG A 18 44.77 32.95 -9.95
C ARG A 18 43.52 33.76 -9.59
N GLN A 19 43.75 34.94 -9.03
CA GLN A 19 42.75 36.00 -8.84
C GLN A 19 42.60 36.90 -10.11
N PRO A 20 41.96 38.09 -10.05
CA PRO A 20 40.57 38.29 -10.47
C PRO A 20 40.45 39.35 -11.58
N ASN A 21 39.28 39.52 -12.19
CA ASN A 21 38.96 40.81 -12.80
C ASN A 21 37.52 41.22 -12.50
N LYS A 22 37.39 42.46 -12.03
CA LYS A 22 36.14 43.15 -11.67
C LYS A 22 35.56 43.80 -12.92
N GLN A 23 34.23 43.83 -13.02
CA GLN A 23 33.38 44.94 -13.52
C GLN A 23 31.93 44.42 -13.56
N SER A 24 31.08 44.78 -12.58
CA SER A 24 30.25 46.00 -12.49
C SER A 24 28.90 45.85 -13.21
N GLY A 25 27.79 46.05 -12.48
CA GLY A 25 26.44 46.20 -13.07
C GLY A 25 25.30 45.70 -12.18
N GLN A 26 25.00 46.39 -11.07
CA GLN A 26 23.72 47.09 -10.83
C GLN A 26 22.48 46.20 -10.56
N ARG A 27 22.09 46.02 -9.29
CA ARG A 27 20.95 46.67 -8.55
C ARG A 27 19.71 45.73 -8.44
N PRO A 28 18.66 46.00 -7.62
CA PRO A 28 18.57 45.50 -6.23
C PRO A 28 17.22 44.81 -5.92
N ALA A 29 17.14 43.87 -4.96
CA ALA A 29 15.86 43.55 -4.33
C ALA A 29 16.00 42.83 -2.99
N THR A 30 15.65 43.57 -1.96
CA THR A 30 15.22 43.20 -0.62
C THR A 30 14.35 41.94 -0.56
N ARG A 31 14.41 41.24 0.60
CA ARG A 31 13.31 40.45 1.22
C ARG A 31 13.30 38.92 0.99
N VAL A 32 14.31 38.22 1.51
CA VAL A 32 14.16 36.80 1.89
C VAL A 32 14.79 36.55 3.27
N ALA A 33 14.18 37.10 4.31
CA ALA A 33 14.47 36.78 5.70
C ALA A 33 13.23 37.04 6.56
N ARG A 34 12.25 36.15 6.49
CA ARG A 34 11.18 35.93 7.47
C ARG A 34 10.24 34.87 6.88
N LEU A 35 10.38 33.61 7.28
CA LEU A 35 9.32 32.60 7.29
C LEU A 35 9.81 31.30 7.97
N LEU A 36 10.39 31.42 9.16
CA LEU A 36 10.53 30.30 10.10
C LEU A 36 10.17 30.77 11.52
N GLN A 37 8.94 31.25 11.69
CA GLN A 37 8.32 31.30 13.02
C GLN A 37 6.81 31.57 12.90
N ARG A 38 6.04 30.50 12.79
CA ARG A 38 4.64 30.40 13.23
C ARG A 38 4.16 28.99 12.90
N ASN A 39 4.21 28.12 13.90
CA ASN A 39 3.28 27.00 14.10
C ASN A 39 3.61 26.36 15.45
N SER A 40 3.36 27.15 16.49
CA SER A 40 3.00 26.65 17.80
C SER A 40 1.81 27.50 18.22
N ASP A 41 0.85 26.85 18.87
CA ASP A 41 -0.42 27.40 19.36
C ASP A 41 -1.57 27.34 18.34
N LYS A 42 -2.28 26.22 18.36
CA LYS A 42 -3.71 26.19 18.76
C LYS A 42 -4.23 24.76 18.81
N THR A 43 -4.42 24.31 20.04
CA THR A 43 -5.28 23.19 20.44
C THR A 43 -6.75 23.46 20.04
N ASN A 44 -7.42 22.39 19.62
CA ASN A 44 -8.88 22.15 19.45
C ASN A 44 -9.77 22.89 20.49
N PRO A 45 -11.09 23.19 20.27
CA PRO A 45 -12.10 22.21 19.83
C PRO A 45 -13.35 22.74 19.04
N LEU A 46 -14.11 21.81 18.45
CA LEU A 46 -15.56 21.85 18.17
C LEU A 46 -16.15 23.14 17.53
N GLY A 47 -16.41 23.07 16.23
CA GLY A 47 -17.20 24.08 15.51
C GLY A 47 -17.90 23.50 14.29
N LYS A 48 -19.14 23.02 14.49
CA LYS A 48 -20.06 22.63 13.42
C LYS A 48 -20.32 23.85 12.52
N THR A 49 -20.01 23.77 11.22
CA THR A 49 -20.54 24.73 10.25
C THR A 49 -21.79 24.16 9.60
N CYS A 50 -22.93 24.64 10.08
CA CYS A 50 -24.25 24.51 9.47
C CYS A 50 -24.21 25.11 8.05
N PHE A 51 -24.45 24.28 7.04
CA PHE A 51 -24.81 24.77 5.71
C PHE A 51 -26.30 25.15 5.76
N LYS A 52 -26.60 26.45 5.75
CA LYS A 52 -27.96 26.96 5.51
C LYS A 52 -28.23 26.83 4.01
N SER A 53 -29.26 26.08 3.66
CA SER A 53 -29.85 26.12 2.33
C SER A 53 -31.26 26.67 2.52
N ASP A 54 -31.49 27.87 2.02
CA ASP A 54 -32.81 28.50 2.01
C ASP A 54 -33.76 27.63 1.17
N SER A 55 -34.92 27.35 1.72
CA SER A 55 -36.01 26.60 1.08
C SER A 55 -37.22 27.52 1.05
N ASP A 56 -37.71 27.85 -0.14
CA ASP A 56 -39.06 28.37 -0.32
C ASP A 56 -39.78 27.59 -1.44
N SER A 57 -40.91 27.01 -1.01
CA SER A 57 -42.19 26.84 -1.72
C SER A 57 -42.41 25.77 -2.81
N ASP A 58 -43.27 24.83 -2.38
CA ASP A 58 -44.55 24.43 -3.00
C ASP A 58 -44.57 23.50 -4.23
N SER A 59 -44.96 22.25 -4.01
CA SER A 59 -46.31 21.74 -4.35
C SER A 59 -46.34 20.21 -4.36
N GLU A 60 -47.44 19.66 -3.83
CA GLU A 60 -47.77 18.24 -3.78
C GLU A 60 -47.95 17.67 -5.20
N ASP A 61 -47.34 16.51 -5.48
CA ASP A 61 -48.07 15.50 -6.26
C ASP A 61 -47.60 14.06 -5.99
N LYS A 62 -48.60 13.21 -5.75
CA LYS A 62 -48.47 11.81 -5.36
C LYS A 62 -48.06 10.98 -6.57
N HIS A 63 -46.93 10.28 -6.53
CA HIS A 63 -46.75 8.99 -7.22
C HIS A 63 -45.70 8.15 -6.50
N LYS A 64 -46.13 6.97 -6.00
CA LYS A 64 -45.24 5.92 -5.48
C LYS A 64 -44.27 5.51 -6.59
N LYS A 65 -43.01 5.96 -6.53
CA LYS A 65 -41.90 5.38 -7.28
C LYS A 65 -40.93 4.74 -6.30
N ALA A 66 -40.84 3.42 -6.39
CA ALA A 66 -39.77 2.64 -5.78
C ALA A 66 -38.43 3.23 -6.24
N ALA A 67 -37.61 3.67 -5.29
CA ALA A 67 -36.25 4.10 -5.57
C ALA A 67 -35.42 2.85 -5.89
N CYS A 68 -35.27 2.56 -7.19
CA CYS A 68 -34.13 1.80 -7.68
C CYS A 68 -32.85 2.55 -7.29
N VAL A 69 -31.98 1.85 -6.57
CA VAL A 69 -30.59 2.25 -6.33
C VAL A 69 -29.91 2.45 -7.69
N PRO A 70 -29.19 3.55 -7.94
CA PRO A 70 -28.39 3.70 -9.15
C PRO A 70 -27.19 2.75 -9.06
N SER A 71 -27.29 1.63 -9.76
CA SER A 71 -26.13 0.81 -10.14
C SER A 71 -25.27 1.64 -11.10
N CYS A 72 -24.28 2.35 -10.57
CA CYS A 72 -23.22 2.97 -11.37
C CYS A 72 -22.46 1.85 -12.11
N GLY A 73 -22.75 1.70 -13.40
CA GLY A 73 -22.04 0.80 -14.30
C GLY A 73 -20.59 1.26 -14.49
N LEU A 74 -19.67 0.62 -13.79
CA LEU A 74 -18.28 0.48 -14.23
C LEU A 74 -18.13 -0.91 -14.84
N ASN A 75 -18.66 -1.06 -16.05
CA ASN A 75 -18.34 -2.21 -16.88
C ASN A 75 -16.91 -2.00 -17.40
N THR A 76 -15.93 -2.27 -16.55
CA THR A 76 -14.54 -2.40 -16.96
C THR A 76 -14.48 -3.66 -17.80
N TYR A 77 -14.23 -3.50 -19.10
CA TYR A 77 -13.94 -4.59 -20.02
C TYR A 77 -12.59 -5.21 -19.60
N CYS A 78 -12.62 -6.01 -18.54
CA CYS A 78 -11.48 -6.81 -18.11
C CYS A 78 -11.43 -8.04 -19.00
N ASN A 79 -10.34 -8.17 -19.74
CA ASN A 79 -9.98 -9.37 -20.51
C ASN A 79 -10.23 -10.63 -19.65
N PRO A 80 -10.92 -11.68 -20.15
CA PRO A 80 -11.24 -12.88 -19.37
C PRO A 80 -10.04 -13.48 -18.64
N GLU A 81 -8.84 -13.44 -19.25
CA GLU A 81 -7.61 -13.92 -18.61
C GLU A 81 -7.22 -13.12 -17.37
N THR A 82 -7.48 -11.80 -17.36
CA THR A 82 -7.22 -10.95 -16.19
C THR A 82 -8.24 -11.16 -15.08
N GLN A 83 -9.49 -11.50 -15.40
CA GLN A 83 -10.49 -11.86 -14.37
C GLN A 83 -10.13 -13.17 -13.68
N ASP A 84 -9.63 -14.15 -14.44
CA ASP A 84 -9.25 -15.45 -13.87
C ASP A 84 -7.99 -15.33 -12.99
N LEU A 85 -7.03 -14.49 -13.37
CA LEU A 85 -5.88 -14.16 -12.51
C LEU A 85 -6.31 -13.46 -11.22
N ILE A 86 -7.25 -12.52 -11.28
CA ILE A 86 -7.78 -11.83 -10.09
C ILE A 86 -8.53 -12.80 -9.18
N ARG A 87 -9.37 -13.68 -9.76
CA ARG A 87 -10.09 -14.73 -9.02
C ARG A 87 -9.13 -15.69 -8.34
N LEU A 88 -8.10 -16.15 -9.06
CA LEU A 88 -7.09 -17.05 -8.50
C LEU A 88 -6.32 -16.36 -7.37
N HIS A 89 -5.93 -15.10 -7.54
CA HIS A 89 -5.26 -14.33 -6.49
C HIS A 89 -6.14 -14.13 -5.25
N LEU A 90 -7.43 -13.82 -5.41
CA LEU A 90 -8.38 -13.74 -4.31
C LEU A 90 -8.59 -15.11 -3.64
N HIS A 91 -8.60 -16.20 -4.41
CA HIS A 91 -8.74 -17.55 -3.87
C HIS A 91 -7.51 -17.96 -3.07
N VAL A 92 -6.30 -17.65 -3.56
CA VAL A 92 -5.04 -17.91 -2.84
C VAL A 92 -4.89 -17.02 -1.61
N LEU A 93 -5.22 -15.73 -1.70
CA LEU A 93 -5.23 -14.83 -0.54
C LEU A 93 -6.25 -15.28 0.51
N SER A 94 -7.46 -15.66 0.10
CA SER A 94 -8.49 -16.15 1.03
C SER A 94 -8.15 -17.52 1.62
N ALA A 95 -7.46 -18.39 0.88
CA ALA A 95 -6.95 -19.66 1.38
C ALA A 95 -5.79 -19.44 2.36
N TRP A 96 -4.88 -18.51 2.07
CA TRP A 96 -3.79 -18.11 2.96
C TRP A 96 -4.30 -17.43 4.23
N LEU A 97 -5.30 -16.55 4.12
CA LEU A 97 -6.00 -15.94 5.26
C LEU A 97 -6.72 -16.99 6.10
N ARG A 98 -7.45 -17.93 5.50
CA ARG A 98 -8.09 -19.04 6.25
C ARG A 98 -7.05 -19.88 6.99
N ARG A 99 -5.97 -20.26 6.31
CA ARG A 99 -4.90 -21.09 6.88
C ARG A 99 -4.12 -20.37 7.99
N ASN A 100 -3.93 -19.05 7.89
CA ASN A 100 -3.25 -18.26 8.92
C ASN A 100 -4.17 -17.79 10.06
N VAL A 101 -5.47 -17.63 9.82
CA VAL A 101 -6.46 -17.42 10.89
C VAL A 101 -6.62 -18.71 11.70
N GLU A 102 -6.61 -19.88 11.07
CA GLU A 102 -6.59 -21.17 11.76
C GLU A 102 -5.35 -21.33 12.66
N THR A 103 -4.16 -20.89 12.22
CA THR A 103 -2.96 -20.92 13.10
C THR A 103 -3.03 -19.93 14.27
N CYS A 104 -3.77 -18.83 14.14
CA CYS A 104 -3.97 -17.86 15.23
C CYS A 104 -5.12 -18.25 16.18
N VAL A 105 -6.08 -19.06 15.73
CA VAL A 105 -7.24 -19.52 16.51
C VAL A 105 -6.96 -20.85 17.23
N LEU A 106 -5.89 -21.56 16.85
CA LEU A 106 -5.39 -22.76 17.54
C LEU A 106 -4.37 -22.46 18.65
N ALA A 107 -4.34 -21.24 19.20
CA ALA A 107 -3.87 -21.11 20.57
C ALA A 107 -4.85 -21.91 21.44
N PRO A 108 -4.40 -22.89 22.25
CA PRO A 108 -5.32 -23.64 23.11
C PRO A 108 -6.08 -22.61 23.93
N ARG A 109 -7.39 -22.48 23.68
CA ARG A 109 -8.27 -21.80 24.63
C ARG A 109 -8.10 -22.61 25.89
N PHE A 110 -7.45 -22.01 26.88
CA PHE A 110 -7.36 -22.59 28.20
C PHE A 110 -8.79 -22.61 28.72
N ASP A 111 -9.48 -23.72 28.51
CA ASP A 111 -10.81 -23.96 29.05
C ASP A 111 -10.61 -24.22 30.54
N PRO A 112 -10.97 -23.28 31.44
CA PRO A 112 -10.71 -23.42 32.88
C PRO A 112 -11.46 -24.62 33.49
N THR A 113 -12.33 -25.27 32.71
CA THR A 113 -13.16 -26.41 33.09
C THR A 113 -12.54 -27.77 32.76
N THR A 114 -11.39 -27.82 32.07
CA THR A 114 -10.63 -29.07 31.86
C THR A 114 -9.46 -29.17 32.82
N VAL A 115 -9.74 -29.00 34.10
CA VAL A 115 -8.88 -29.60 35.13
C VAL A 115 -9.12 -31.10 34.96
N PRO A 116 -8.14 -31.93 34.52
CA PRO A 116 -8.33 -33.37 34.65
C PRO A 116 -8.66 -33.61 36.11
N ASP A 117 -9.75 -34.33 36.41
CA ASP A 117 -10.18 -34.68 37.76
C ASP A 117 -8.98 -35.20 38.54
N ARG A 118 -8.22 -34.29 39.15
CA ARG A 118 -7.06 -34.59 39.95
C ARG A 118 -7.67 -34.82 41.30
N GLU A 119 -8.23 -36.03 41.43
CA GLU A 119 -8.58 -36.73 42.66
C GLU A 119 -8.55 -35.75 43.83
N LEU A 120 -9.71 -35.13 44.11
CA LEU A 120 -9.89 -34.32 45.32
C LEU A 120 -9.25 -35.10 46.48
N PRO A 121 -8.44 -34.45 47.33
CA PRO A 121 -7.54 -35.14 48.23
C PRO A 121 -8.32 -36.22 48.98
N VAL A 122 -8.01 -37.49 48.69
CA VAL A 122 -8.41 -38.59 49.56
C VAL A 122 -7.92 -38.16 50.93
N ALA A 123 -8.86 -37.82 51.80
CA ALA A 123 -8.57 -37.51 53.18
C ALA A 123 -7.66 -38.63 53.66
N PRO A 124 -6.55 -38.31 54.34
CA PRO A 124 -5.66 -39.33 54.89
C PRO A 124 -6.57 -40.30 55.60
N SER A 125 -6.64 -41.52 55.08
CA SER A 125 -7.52 -42.57 55.59
C SER A 125 -7.45 -42.46 57.09
N ALA A 126 -8.58 -42.16 57.75
CA ALA A 126 -8.71 -42.47 59.16
C ALA A 126 -8.15 -43.88 59.28
N GLY A 127 -7.06 -44.02 60.07
CA GLY A 127 -6.06 -45.08 59.87
C GLY A 127 -6.72 -46.40 59.54
N LEU A 128 -6.34 -47.01 58.40
CA LEU A 128 -6.78 -48.32 57.90
C LEU A 128 -7.88 -48.92 58.78
N ALA A 129 -9.14 -48.62 58.45
CA ALA A 129 -10.30 -49.14 59.18
C ALA A 129 -10.39 -50.66 58.98
N THR A 130 -9.51 -51.38 59.66
CA THR A 130 -9.67 -52.80 59.92
C THR A 130 -10.74 -52.90 60.99
N ALA A 131 -11.88 -53.44 60.60
CA ALA A 131 -13.12 -53.58 61.36
C ALA A 131 -12.97 -53.63 62.89
N GLY A 132 -13.70 -52.76 63.60
CA GLY A 132 -13.95 -52.90 65.04
C GLY A 132 -13.73 -51.63 65.86
N PHE A 133 -14.76 -50.80 65.96
CA PHE A 133 -15.08 -49.94 67.12
C PHE A 133 -13.91 -49.25 67.86
N ARG A 134 -12.99 -48.59 67.13
CA ARG A 134 -12.14 -47.55 67.73
C ARG A 134 -12.91 -46.23 67.66
N SER A 135 -13.09 -45.54 68.79
CA SER A 135 -13.53 -44.13 68.76
C SER A 135 -12.61 -43.38 67.80
N ALA A 136 -13.16 -42.57 66.89
CA ALA A 136 -12.49 -41.85 65.80
C ALA A 136 -11.45 -40.81 66.27
N LYS A 137 -10.47 -41.24 67.07
CA LYS A 137 -9.44 -40.44 67.70
C LYS A 137 -8.09 -40.93 67.18
N TYR A 138 -7.37 -40.05 66.51
CA TYR A 138 -6.02 -40.32 66.04
C TYR A 138 -5.05 -40.42 67.22
N SER A 139 -4.08 -41.33 67.13
CA SER A 139 -2.91 -41.22 68.01
C SER A 139 -2.10 -39.97 67.65
N PRO A 140 -1.39 -39.35 68.61
CA PRO A 140 -0.53 -38.20 68.31
C PRO A 140 0.49 -38.48 67.19
N ARG A 141 0.97 -39.73 67.09
CA ARG A 141 1.88 -40.17 66.05
C ARG A 141 1.25 -40.17 64.65
N GLU A 142 0.07 -40.76 64.49
CA GLU A 142 -0.66 -40.75 63.22
C GLU A 142 -1.03 -39.33 62.78
N TRP A 143 -1.37 -38.46 63.73
CA TRP A 143 -1.62 -37.04 63.46
C TRP A 143 -0.35 -36.33 62.94
N GLN A 144 0.81 -36.58 63.56
CA GLN A 144 2.10 -36.03 63.11
C GLN A 144 2.48 -36.54 61.72
N GLU A 145 2.36 -37.84 61.47
CA GLU A 145 2.67 -38.45 60.18
C GLU A 145 1.78 -37.87 59.07
N ASN A 146 0.46 -37.77 59.32
CA ASN A 146 -0.45 -37.15 58.37
C ASN A 146 -0.17 -35.66 58.13
N ASN A 147 0.09 -34.87 59.18
CA ASN A 147 0.42 -33.46 59.03
C ASN A 147 1.71 -33.29 58.19
N SER A 148 2.72 -34.13 58.46
CA SER A 148 3.98 -34.13 57.68
C SER A 148 3.74 -34.47 56.21
N ALA A 149 2.92 -35.49 55.91
CA ALA A 149 2.58 -35.86 54.54
C ALA A 149 1.77 -34.78 53.82
N THR A 150 0.88 -34.08 54.54
CA THR A 150 0.11 -32.95 54.01
C THR A 150 1.02 -31.76 53.69
N LEU A 151 1.97 -31.45 54.58
CA LEU A 151 2.96 -30.40 54.35
C LEU A 151 3.85 -30.71 53.15
N GLN A 152 4.34 -31.95 53.03
CA GLN A 152 5.16 -32.34 51.87
C GLN A 152 4.37 -32.22 50.55
N ARG A 153 3.10 -32.64 50.52
CA ARG A 153 2.21 -32.45 49.35
C ARG A 153 2.06 -30.97 49.00
N ALA A 154 1.75 -30.12 49.98
CA ALA A 154 1.61 -28.68 49.76
C ALA A 154 2.90 -28.04 49.20
N LEU A 155 4.08 -28.47 49.68
CA LEU A 155 5.36 -28.00 49.15
C LEU A 155 5.58 -28.46 47.70
N THR A 156 5.25 -29.71 47.37
CA THR A 156 5.35 -30.19 45.98
C THR A 156 4.39 -29.47 45.04
N ASP A 157 3.16 -29.18 45.49
CA ASP A 157 2.17 -28.43 44.72
C ASP A 157 2.61 -26.98 44.52
N GLN A 158 3.19 -26.35 45.56
CA GLN A 158 3.77 -25.01 45.44
C GLN A 158 4.90 -24.98 44.41
N GLN A 159 5.82 -25.95 44.45
CA GLN A 159 6.91 -26.04 43.47
C GLN A 159 6.37 -26.25 42.05
N HIS A 160 5.35 -27.10 41.90
CA HIS A 160 4.71 -27.33 40.61
C HIS A 160 4.04 -26.05 40.07
N ALA A 161 3.25 -25.37 40.90
CA ALA A 161 2.61 -24.11 40.53
C ALA A 161 3.64 -23.04 40.14
N GLN A 162 4.75 -22.94 40.87
CA GLN A 162 5.84 -22.02 40.51
C GLN A 162 6.48 -22.35 39.16
N ARG A 163 6.67 -23.64 38.84
CA ARG A 163 7.16 -24.06 37.52
C ARG A 163 6.20 -23.67 36.40
N VAL A 164 4.91 -23.90 36.59
CA VAL A 164 3.86 -23.52 35.62
C VAL A 164 3.83 -22.01 35.42
N LEU A 165 3.90 -21.21 36.49
CA LEU A 165 3.96 -19.75 36.38
C LEU A 165 5.19 -19.26 35.63
N ARG A 166 6.36 -19.85 35.87
CA ARG A 166 7.59 -19.52 35.13
C ARG A 166 7.46 -19.87 33.65
N ALA A 167 6.96 -21.05 33.33
CA ALA A 167 6.73 -21.49 31.96
C ALA A 167 5.72 -20.58 31.23
N SER A 168 4.60 -20.24 31.89
CA SER A 168 3.59 -19.33 31.34
C SER A 168 4.16 -17.95 31.07
N ARG A 169 4.95 -17.38 32.00
CA ARG A 169 5.62 -16.09 31.78
C ARG A 169 6.61 -16.13 30.62
N ALA A 170 7.39 -17.20 30.51
CA ALA A 170 8.33 -17.39 29.41
C ALA A 170 7.60 -17.47 28.06
N LEU A 171 6.53 -18.27 27.98
CA LEU A 171 5.70 -18.41 26.78
C LEU A 171 5.07 -17.07 26.38
N SER A 172 4.52 -16.31 27.33
CA SER A 172 3.94 -14.99 27.06
C SER A 172 4.98 -13.99 26.56
N ALA A 173 6.20 -14.04 27.09
CA ALA A 173 7.30 -13.19 26.64
C ALA A 173 7.76 -13.55 25.22
N GLU A 174 7.87 -14.84 24.92
CA GLU A 174 8.21 -15.34 23.58
C GLU A 174 7.13 -14.97 22.56
N ALA A 175 5.85 -15.17 22.90
CA ALA A 175 4.74 -14.76 22.06
C ALA A 175 4.75 -13.25 21.80
N ALA A 176 4.97 -12.43 22.84
CA ALA A 176 5.07 -10.98 22.71
C ALA A 176 6.22 -10.58 21.76
N ALA A 177 7.42 -11.16 21.95
CA ALA A 177 8.56 -10.91 21.07
C ALA A 177 8.25 -11.31 19.61
N GLY A 178 7.68 -12.50 19.39
CA GLY A 178 7.29 -12.97 18.07
C GLY A 178 6.25 -12.06 17.41
N THR A 179 5.27 -11.54 18.16
CA THR A 179 4.31 -10.58 17.63
C THR A 179 4.96 -9.25 17.27
N GLN A 180 5.88 -8.74 18.08
CA GLN A 180 6.59 -7.49 17.81
C GLN A 180 7.47 -7.60 16.57
N ASP A 181 8.16 -8.72 16.39
CA ASP A 181 8.98 -9.01 15.21
C ASP A 181 8.10 -9.12 13.96
N ALA A 182 6.97 -9.81 14.05
CA ALA A 182 6.02 -9.91 12.94
C ALA A 182 5.45 -8.53 12.55
N GLN A 183 5.11 -7.69 13.53
CA GLN A 183 4.59 -6.34 13.31
C GLN A 183 5.64 -5.41 12.68
N SER A 184 6.88 -5.45 13.18
CA SER A 184 7.97 -4.64 12.64
C SER A 184 8.30 -5.05 11.20
N ARG A 185 8.41 -6.36 10.94
CA ARG A 185 8.59 -6.89 9.58
C ARG A 185 7.42 -6.53 8.67
N GLY A 186 6.18 -6.64 9.15
CA GLY A 186 5.00 -6.23 8.42
C GLY A 186 5.04 -4.75 8.02
N THR A 187 5.41 -3.88 8.96
CA THR A 187 5.56 -2.44 8.74
C THR A 187 6.64 -2.13 7.69
N LEU A 188 7.78 -2.81 7.74
CA LEU A 188 8.85 -2.66 6.75
C LEU A 188 8.40 -3.09 5.35
N LEU A 189 7.76 -4.25 5.23
CA LEU A 189 7.27 -4.77 3.94
C LEU A 189 6.18 -3.86 3.34
N LEU A 190 5.29 -3.33 4.17
CA LEU A 190 4.27 -2.37 3.74
C LEU A 190 4.92 -1.06 3.25
N GLY A 191 5.94 -0.57 3.96
CA GLY A 191 6.71 0.60 3.53
C GLY A 191 7.40 0.40 2.18
N ALA A 192 8.07 -0.73 1.99
CA ALA A 192 8.70 -1.09 0.71
C ALA A 192 7.67 -1.17 -0.42
N ARG A 193 6.54 -1.85 -0.19
CA ARG A 193 5.47 -1.97 -1.19
C ARG A 193 4.82 -0.62 -1.53
N LEU A 194 4.67 0.27 -0.56
CA LEU A 194 4.18 1.62 -0.80
C LEU A 194 5.12 2.39 -1.73
N GLN A 195 6.43 2.29 -1.49
CA GLN A 195 7.44 2.92 -2.32
C GLN A 195 7.44 2.35 -3.74
N ASP A 196 7.32 1.02 -3.90
CA ASP A 196 7.24 0.37 -5.21
C ASP A 196 6.00 0.77 -6.00
N VAL A 197 4.84 0.86 -5.33
CA VAL A 197 3.60 1.32 -5.98
C VAL A 197 3.73 2.78 -6.41
N HIS A 198 4.33 3.62 -5.56
CA HIS A 198 4.54 5.03 -5.87
C HIS A 198 5.50 5.21 -7.06
N SER A 199 6.63 4.50 -7.07
CA SER A 199 7.61 4.58 -8.16
C SER A 199 6.99 4.14 -9.49
N ARG A 200 6.30 3.00 -9.51
CA ARG A 200 5.59 2.51 -10.71
C ARG A 200 4.53 3.49 -11.19
N ARG A 201 3.75 4.08 -10.28
CA ARG A 201 2.77 5.12 -10.64
C ARG A 201 3.46 6.31 -11.29
N THR A 202 4.55 6.80 -10.72
CA THR A 202 5.27 7.96 -11.26
C THR A 202 5.89 7.66 -12.62
N GLU A 203 6.39 6.44 -12.83
CA GLU A 203 6.93 6.00 -14.10
C GLU A 203 5.86 5.91 -15.19
N LEU A 204 4.71 5.30 -14.87
CA LEU A 204 3.56 5.25 -15.78
C LEU A 204 3.04 6.63 -16.14
N GLN A 205 2.97 7.54 -15.15
CA GLN A 205 2.53 8.91 -15.40
C GLN A 205 3.49 9.66 -16.33
N ARG A 206 4.81 9.55 -16.10
CA ARG A 206 5.82 10.12 -17.02
C ARG A 206 5.73 9.51 -18.43
N GLY A 207 5.48 8.20 -18.51
CA GLY A 207 5.26 7.51 -19.78
C GLY A 207 4.04 8.06 -20.52
N ALA A 208 2.93 8.25 -19.83
CA ALA A 208 1.71 8.83 -20.40
C ALA A 208 1.92 10.26 -20.90
N GLU A 209 2.58 11.11 -20.09
CA GLU A 209 2.92 12.50 -20.48
C GLU A 209 3.81 12.52 -21.73
N ARG A 210 4.79 11.62 -21.82
CA ARG A 210 5.67 11.51 -23.00
C ARG A 210 4.91 11.08 -24.25
N LEU A 211 4.06 10.05 -24.14
CA LEU A 211 3.26 9.56 -25.27
C LEU A 211 2.25 10.61 -25.74
N GLN A 212 1.68 11.39 -24.82
CA GLN A 212 0.81 12.50 -25.17
C GLN A 212 1.56 13.56 -25.98
N ALA A 213 2.73 13.99 -25.51
CA ALA A 213 3.56 14.96 -26.23
C ALA A 213 3.98 14.46 -27.63
N GLU A 214 4.33 13.18 -27.74
CA GLU A 214 4.65 12.56 -29.04
C GLU A 214 3.43 12.51 -29.96
N THR A 215 2.25 12.18 -29.42
CA THR A 215 1.00 12.17 -30.18
C THR A 215 0.65 13.56 -30.72
N GLU A 216 0.79 14.59 -29.90
CA GLU A 216 0.57 15.99 -30.30
C GLU A 216 1.53 16.40 -31.43
N LEU A 217 2.81 16.05 -31.31
CA LEU A 217 3.82 16.29 -32.34
C LEU A 217 3.48 15.57 -33.66
N LEU A 218 3.08 14.29 -33.59
CA LEU A 218 2.68 13.52 -34.77
C LEU A 218 1.41 14.09 -35.43
N GLN A 219 0.45 14.58 -34.63
CA GLN A 219 -0.74 15.25 -35.15
C GLN A 219 -0.39 16.53 -35.92
N ASP A 220 0.56 17.32 -35.42
CA ASP A 220 1.03 18.52 -36.12
C ASP A 220 1.74 18.21 -37.43
N HIS A 221 2.58 17.17 -37.45
CA HIS A 221 3.19 16.69 -38.68
C HIS A 221 2.15 16.19 -39.68
N LYS A 222 1.15 15.43 -39.23
CA LYS A 222 0.04 14.99 -40.07
C LYS A 222 -0.68 16.18 -40.71
N ARG A 223 -1.09 17.18 -39.91
CA ARG A 223 -1.77 18.39 -40.41
C ARG A 223 -0.92 19.13 -41.44
N ARG A 224 0.40 19.21 -41.22
CA ARG A 224 1.33 19.85 -42.17
C ARG A 224 1.42 19.08 -43.49
N LEU A 225 1.48 17.75 -43.44
CA LEU A 225 1.52 16.91 -44.63
C LEU A 225 0.20 16.97 -45.41
N GLU A 226 -0.94 16.94 -44.71
CA GLU A 226 -2.26 17.11 -45.35
C GLU A 226 -2.38 18.45 -46.07
N LYS A 227 -1.89 19.54 -45.46
CA LYS A 227 -1.85 20.85 -46.13
C LYS A 227 -0.91 20.86 -47.33
N ALA A 228 0.26 20.26 -47.22
CA ALA A 228 1.21 20.15 -48.33
C ALA A 228 0.59 19.37 -49.50
N LEU A 229 -0.10 18.26 -49.21
CA LEU A 229 -0.81 17.46 -50.19
C LEU A 229 -1.89 18.27 -50.91
N LEU A 230 -2.75 18.97 -50.17
CA LEU A 230 -3.77 19.84 -50.77
C LEU A 230 -3.16 20.95 -51.64
N THR A 231 -1.99 21.47 -51.23
CA THR A 231 -1.28 22.51 -51.99
C THR A 231 -0.72 21.97 -53.30
N THR A 232 -0.31 20.70 -53.35
CA THR A 232 0.21 20.06 -54.58
C THR A 232 -0.90 19.46 -55.47
N ASP A 233 -2.05 19.11 -54.88
CA ASP A 233 -3.18 18.49 -55.59
C ASP A 233 -3.85 19.46 -56.59
N LEU A 234 -4.06 20.71 -56.17
CA LEU A 234 -4.63 21.74 -57.06
C LEU A 234 -3.77 22.03 -58.32
N PRO A 235 -2.45 22.31 -58.23
CA PRO A 235 -1.64 22.53 -59.42
C PRO A 235 -1.50 21.26 -60.27
N LEU A 236 -1.54 20.06 -59.68
CA LEU A 236 -1.57 18.81 -60.43
C LEU A 236 -2.85 18.70 -61.26
N THR A 237 -4.03 18.91 -60.65
CA THR A 237 -5.32 18.87 -61.37
C THR A 237 -5.41 19.91 -62.48
N ILE A 238 -4.92 21.14 -62.24
CA ILE A 238 -4.82 22.17 -63.28
C ILE A 238 -3.91 21.72 -64.42
N SER A 239 -2.77 21.10 -64.12
CA SER A 239 -1.83 20.62 -65.13
C SER A 239 -2.42 19.48 -65.95
N THR A 240 -3.13 18.54 -65.32
CA THR A 240 -3.82 17.45 -66.01
C THR A 240 -4.97 17.94 -66.90
N ASP A 241 -5.75 18.90 -66.42
CA ASP A 241 -6.85 19.50 -67.21
C ASP A 241 -6.29 20.23 -68.44
N ASN A 242 -5.19 20.97 -68.25
CA ASN A 242 -4.49 21.66 -69.34
C ASN A 242 -3.92 20.71 -70.39
N LEU A 243 -3.41 19.54 -69.99
CA LEU A 243 -2.94 18.50 -70.90
C LEU A 243 -4.12 17.88 -71.66
N THR A 244 -5.17 17.50 -70.94
CA THR A 244 -6.41 16.92 -71.52
C THR A 244 -7.05 17.87 -72.54
N CYS A 245 -7.04 19.18 -72.27
CA CYS A 245 -7.55 20.19 -73.21
C CYS A 245 -6.70 20.30 -74.48
N ARG A 246 -5.38 20.06 -74.40
CA ARG A 246 -4.50 20.03 -75.57
C ARG A 246 -4.71 18.77 -76.40
N GLU A 247 -4.80 17.62 -75.76
CA GLU A 247 -5.04 16.32 -76.40
C GLU A 247 -6.36 16.27 -77.18
N ASN A 248 -7.38 17.03 -76.74
CA ASN A 248 -8.70 17.08 -77.37
C ASN A 248 -8.81 18.10 -78.54
N ARG A 249 -7.72 18.77 -78.94
CA ARG A 249 -7.74 19.64 -80.13
C ARG A 249 -7.78 18.81 -81.41
N PHE A 250 -8.29 19.38 -82.50
CA PHE A 250 -8.48 18.66 -83.76
C PHE A 250 -7.65 19.24 -84.91
N GLY A 251 -7.17 18.35 -85.78
CA GLY A 251 -6.53 18.72 -87.04
C GLY A 251 -5.24 19.51 -86.85
N PRO A 252 -5.02 20.61 -87.60
CA PRO A 252 -3.77 21.37 -87.54
C PRO A 252 -3.51 22.07 -86.19
N ASP A 253 -4.52 22.17 -85.32
CA ASP A 253 -4.40 22.77 -83.98
C ASP A 253 -3.91 21.76 -82.92
N LEU A 254 -3.81 20.47 -83.26
CA LEU A 254 -3.18 19.44 -82.43
C LEU A 254 -1.66 19.49 -82.65
N VAL A 255 -1.01 20.43 -81.96
CA VAL A 255 0.42 20.71 -82.08
C VAL A 255 1.11 20.37 -80.77
N GLN A 256 2.20 19.60 -80.87
CA GLN A 256 3.10 19.34 -79.76
C GLN A 256 3.98 20.58 -79.52
N ASP A 257 3.62 21.36 -78.50
CA ASP A 257 4.29 22.61 -78.15
C ASP A 257 5.28 22.40 -76.98
N PRO A 258 6.28 23.28 -76.77
CA PRO A 258 7.22 23.11 -75.67
C PRO A 258 6.55 23.17 -74.30
N VAL A 259 5.35 23.76 -74.17
CA VAL A 259 4.63 23.79 -72.89
C VAL A 259 4.04 22.42 -72.57
N GLU A 260 3.52 21.69 -73.57
CA GLU A 260 3.07 20.31 -73.45
C GLU A 260 4.21 19.40 -73.02
N GLU A 261 5.39 19.55 -73.62
CA GLU A 261 6.59 18.81 -73.20
C GLU A 261 6.98 19.09 -71.75
N GLU A 262 6.89 20.35 -71.28
CA GLU A 262 7.15 20.68 -69.87
C GLU A 262 6.07 20.14 -68.92
N LEU A 263 4.79 20.12 -69.33
CA LEU A 263 3.69 19.58 -68.52
C LEU A 263 3.75 18.06 -68.37
N LEU A 264 4.37 17.35 -69.32
CA LEU A 264 4.59 15.91 -69.25
C LEU A 264 5.77 15.51 -68.34
N LYS A 265 6.60 16.47 -67.92
CA LYS A 265 7.74 16.23 -67.00
C LYS A 265 7.35 16.24 -65.52
N VAL A 266 6.06 16.45 -65.22
CA VAL A 266 5.48 16.43 -63.86
C VAL A 266 5.65 15.06 -63.20
#